data_AF-A0AA38P093-F1
#
_entry.id   AF-A0AA38P093-F1
#
_cell.length_a   1.000
_cell.length_b   1.000
_cell.length_c   1.000
_cell.angle_alpha   90.00
_cell.angle_beta   90.00
_cell.angle_gamma   90.00
#
_symmetry.space_group_name_H-M   'P 1'
#
loop_
_entity.id
_entity.type
_entity.pdbx_description
1 polymer ?
#
loop_
_entity_poly.entity_id
_entity_poly.type
_entity_poly.pdbx_seq_one_letter_code
_entity_poly.pdbx_strand_id
1 'polypeptide(L)'
;MDIDTDADLQAPEDAGGHFSYVEFDLNRISNFESPSRSEQRVLEARFMVREEYKLFDKFLQKPRIPGQSQNTLLLGHPGIGKTVWFTYCLLYRMSRGQKTALLCDKGRNLLISGDGVRSLPYDITALQNALLNEDNSDGLILYDVTGGKVESSVLMWQTVVASPPNMNHYKSWQKHYQPLTYVMSPWSWSEIWMAR
;
A
#
# COMPACT_ATOMS: atom_id res chain seq x y z
N MET A 1 15.34 42.12 -25.96
CA MET A 1 16.07 41.24 -25.02
C MET A 1 15.17 40.04 -24.89
N ASP A 2 15.27 39.18 -25.90
CA ASP A 2 14.36 38.06 -26.10
C ASP A 2 14.79 36.93 -25.16
N ILE A 3 13.87 36.51 -24.31
CA ILE A 3 14.06 35.36 -23.43
C ILE A 3 13.74 34.15 -24.29
N ASP A 4 14.79 33.44 -24.66
CA ASP A 4 14.75 32.16 -25.35
C ASP A 4 14.09 31.13 -24.43
N THR A 5 12.76 31.00 -24.51
CA THR A 5 11.98 29.98 -23.82
C THR A 5 11.81 28.78 -24.74
N ASP A 6 12.87 27.99 -24.91
CA ASP A 6 12.81 26.60 -25.37
C ASP A 6 14.18 25.92 -25.14
N ALA A 7 14.73 26.08 -23.94
CA ALA A 7 15.84 25.23 -23.49
C ALA A 7 15.27 23.85 -23.16
N ASP A 8 15.32 22.97 -24.16
CA ASP A 8 15.27 21.52 -24.11
C ASP A 8 15.41 20.93 -22.68
N LEU A 9 14.27 20.59 -22.07
CA LEU A 9 14.21 19.63 -20.96
C LEU A 9 14.41 18.22 -21.53
N GLN A 10 15.57 17.94 -22.08
CA GLN A 10 15.99 16.58 -22.35
C GLN A 10 16.28 15.91 -21.01
N ALA A 11 15.58 14.80 -20.75
CA ALA A 11 15.87 13.95 -19.61
C ALA A 11 17.34 13.51 -19.70
N PRO A 12 18.13 13.58 -18.61
CA PRO A 12 19.50 13.12 -18.64
C PRO A 12 19.54 11.65 -19.07
N GLU A 13 20.25 11.37 -20.17
CA GLU A 13 20.32 10.05 -20.84
C GLU A 13 20.94 8.93 -19.97
N ASP A 14 21.36 9.23 -18.73
CA ASP A 14 22.08 8.31 -17.85
C ASP A 14 21.36 7.94 -16.55
N ALA A 15 20.07 8.28 -16.40
CA ALA A 15 19.30 7.85 -15.23
C ALA A 15 18.66 6.48 -15.48
N GLY A 16 19.46 5.41 -15.36
CA GLY A 16 19.04 4.00 -15.33
C GLY A 16 17.98 3.73 -14.26
N GLY A 17 16.76 4.18 -14.52
CA GLY A 17 15.60 3.98 -13.68
C GLY A 17 15.22 2.52 -13.77
N HIS A 18 15.56 1.74 -12.76
CA HIS A 18 15.05 0.40 -12.63
C HIS A 18 13.57 0.51 -12.17
N PHE A 19 12.66 0.43 -13.13
CA PHE A 19 11.24 0.20 -12.90
C PHE A 19 10.74 -0.80 -13.94
N SER A 20 9.64 -1.46 -13.64
CA SER A 20 8.99 -2.43 -14.51
C SER A 20 7.50 -2.15 -14.57
N TYR A 21 6.81 -2.63 -15.60
CA TYR A 21 5.35 -2.59 -15.64
C TYR A 21 4.79 -3.96 -15.29
N VAL A 22 3.71 -3.98 -14.51
CA VAL A 22 2.93 -5.17 -14.22
C VAL A 22 1.51 -4.92 -14.69
N GLU A 23 0.96 -5.88 -15.43
CA GLU A 23 -0.43 -5.86 -15.87
C GLU A 23 -1.27 -6.66 -14.89
N PHE A 24 -2.35 -6.04 -14.42
CA PHE A 24 -3.36 -6.70 -13.59
C PHE A 24 -4.61 -6.92 -14.43
N ASP A 25 -5.03 -8.19 -14.53
CA ASP A 25 -6.32 -8.56 -15.07
C ASP A 25 -7.41 -8.21 -14.06
N LEU A 26 -8.06 -7.05 -14.25
CA LEU A 26 -9.12 -6.60 -13.36
C LEU A 26 -10.42 -7.38 -13.58
N ASN A 27 -10.55 -8.23 -14.61
CA ASN A 27 -11.73 -9.08 -14.76
C ASN A 27 -11.82 -10.14 -13.66
N ARG A 28 -10.66 -10.56 -13.11
CA ARG A 28 -10.63 -11.41 -11.92
C ARG A 28 -11.11 -10.67 -10.67
N ILE A 29 -11.06 -9.34 -10.71
CA ILE A 29 -11.49 -8.43 -9.65
C ILE A 29 -12.94 -7.97 -9.87
N SER A 30 -13.45 -7.92 -11.10
CA SER A 30 -14.84 -7.50 -11.39
C SER A 30 -15.90 -8.48 -10.83
N ASN A 31 -15.50 -9.70 -10.44
CA ASN A 31 -16.38 -10.64 -9.74
C ASN A 31 -16.79 -10.15 -8.33
N PHE A 32 -16.19 -9.07 -7.83
CA PHE A 32 -16.58 -8.42 -6.57
C PHE A 32 -17.79 -7.49 -6.69
N GLU A 33 -18.24 -7.15 -7.90
CA GLU A 33 -19.47 -6.36 -8.12
C GLU A 33 -20.67 -7.24 -8.48
N SER A 34 -21.86 -6.87 -7.98
CA SER A 34 -23.11 -7.60 -8.25
C SER A 34 -23.41 -7.70 -9.76
N PRO A 35 -24.08 -8.77 -10.21
CA PRO A 35 -24.22 -9.10 -11.63
C PRO A 35 -25.26 -8.20 -12.29
N SER A 36 -24.85 -7.02 -12.78
CA SER A 36 -25.59 -6.30 -13.80
C SER A 36 -24.82 -6.33 -15.12
N ARG A 37 -25.35 -7.12 -16.05
CA ARG A 37 -24.82 -7.37 -17.40
C ARG A 37 -25.02 -6.14 -18.28
N SER A 38 -23.93 -5.61 -18.83
CA SER A 38 -23.74 -5.38 -20.26
C SER A 38 -22.39 -4.70 -20.50
N GLU A 39 -21.59 -5.28 -21.41
CA GLU A 39 -20.24 -4.85 -21.84
C GLU A 39 -19.08 -5.15 -20.86
N GLN A 40 -18.63 -6.41 -20.83
CA GLN A 40 -17.32 -6.78 -20.29
C GLN A 40 -16.22 -6.20 -21.18
N ARG A 41 -15.81 -4.95 -20.91
CA ARG A 41 -14.51 -4.45 -21.36
C ARG A 41 -13.45 -5.18 -20.55
N VAL A 42 -12.47 -5.77 -21.22
CA VAL A 42 -11.25 -6.25 -20.57
C VAL A 42 -10.57 -5.03 -19.93
N LEU A 43 -10.69 -4.90 -18.61
CA LEU A 43 -10.03 -3.85 -17.85
C LEU A 43 -8.63 -4.36 -17.48
N GLU A 44 -7.65 -4.09 -18.34
CA GLU A 44 -6.24 -4.28 -18.01
C GLU A 44 -5.71 -3.01 -17.35
N ALA A 45 -5.25 -3.13 -16.10
CA ALA A 45 -4.53 -2.04 -15.44
C ALA A 45 -3.03 -2.29 -15.56
N ARG A 46 -2.36 -1.42 -16.33
CA ARG A 46 -0.90 -1.39 -16.39
C ARG A 46 -0.37 -0.51 -15.26
N PHE A 47 0.41 -1.10 -14.35
CA PHE A 47 0.93 -0.44 -13.17
C PHE A 47 2.45 -0.33 -13.22
N MET A 48 2.98 0.87 -12.97
CA MET A 48 4.42 1.07 -12.86
C MET A 48 4.91 0.62 -11.48
N VAL A 49 5.82 -0.36 -11.47
CA VAL A 49 6.42 -0.95 -10.27
C VAL A 49 7.87 -0.51 -10.18
N ARG A 50 8.15 0.34 -9.19
CA ARG A 50 9.50 0.82 -8.87
C ARG A 50 10.33 -0.30 -8.23
N GLU A 51 11.65 -0.32 -8.43
CA GLU A 51 12.50 -1.24 -7.65
C GLU A 51 12.37 -1.02 -6.14
N GLU A 52 12.12 0.22 -5.72
CA GLU A 52 11.81 0.57 -4.33
C GLU A 52 10.66 -0.27 -3.74
N TYR A 53 9.66 -0.63 -4.56
CA TYR A 53 8.54 -1.48 -4.13
C TYR A 53 8.99 -2.91 -3.90
N LYS A 54 9.86 -3.44 -4.78
CA LYS A 54 10.43 -4.78 -4.63
C LYS A 54 11.38 -4.87 -3.43
N LEU A 55 12.15 -3.80 -3.16
CA LEU A 55 12.99 -3.70 -1.96
C LEU A 55 12.14 -3.70 -0.69
N PHE A 56 11.02 -2.99 -0.71
CA PHE A 56 10.09 -3.00 0.41
C PHE A 56 9.39 -4.35 0.60
N ASP A 57 8.97 -5.02 -0.47
CA ASP A 57 8.40 -6.38 -0.39
C ASP A 57 9.41 -7.37 0.21
N LYS A 58 10.68 -7.29 -0.21
CA LYS A 58 11.78 -8.09 0.40
C LYS A 58 11.97 -7.75 1.88
N PHE A 59 11.82 -6.49 2.26
CA PHE A 59 11.89 -6.08 3.66
C PHE A 59 10.77 -6.71 4.49
N LEU A 60 9.55 -6.77 3.96
CA LEU A 60 8.40 -7.39 4.63
C LEU A 60 8.55 -8.91 4.81
N GLN A 61 9.31 -9.57 3.93
CA GLN A 61 9.54 -11.03 3.94
C GLN A 61 10.73 -11.46 4.82
N LYS A 62 11.50 -10.53 5.40
CA LYS A 62 12.67 -10.88 6.21
C LYS A 62 12.25 -11.78 7.39
N PRO A 63 12.97 -12.89 7.65
CA PRO A 63 12.71 -13.74 8.80
C PRO A 63 12.72 -12.90 10.07
N ARG A 64 11.66 -13.01 10.87
CA ARG A 64 11.53 -12.23 12.09
C ARG A 64 12.09 -13.01 13.27
N ILE A 65 12.81 -12.31 14.12
CA ILE A 65 13.31 -12.88 15.38
C ILE A 65 12.10 -13.20 16.26
N PRO A 66 12.07 -14.34 16.97
CA PRO A 66 11.03 -14.61 17.97
C PRO A 66 10.88 -13.44 18.95
N GLY A 67 9.66 -12.94 19.12
CA GLY A 67 9.37 -11.76 19.96
C GLY A 67 9.50 -10.41 19.26
N GLN A 68 9.91 -10.36 17.99
CA GLN A 68 9.96 -9.14 17.20
C GLN A 68 8.60 -8.83 16.56
N SER A 69 8.31 -7.54 16.41
CA SER A 69 7.03 -7.05 15.92
C SER A 69 6.63 -7.60 14.53
N GLN A 70 5.36 -7.98 14.47
CA GLN A 70 4.46 -7.96 13.31
C GLN A 70 4.66 -6.87 12.26
N ASN A 71 5.01 -5.70 12.77
CA ASN A 71 4.49 -4.48 12.21
C ASN A 71 5.59 -3.67 11.55
N THR A 72 5.19 -2.92 10.53
CA THR A 72 6.09 -2.11 9.71
C THR A 72 5.53 -0.70 9.60
N LEU A 73 6.39 0.27 9.88
CA LEU A 73 6.14 1.68 9.66
C LEU A 73 6.79 2.07 8.33
N LEU A 74 5.97 2.35 7.32
CA LEU A 74 6.38 2.85 6.03
C LEU A 74 6.38 4.39 6.05
N LEU A 75 7.57 4.98 6.07
CA LEU A 75 7.78 6.42 6.08
C LEU A 75 8.23 6.93 4.71
N GLY A 76 8.05 8.23 4.50
CA GLY A 76 8.56 8.92 3.33
C GLY A 76 7.79 10.21 3.08
N HIS A 77 8.34 11.11 2.28
CA HIS A 77 7.72 12.41 2.03
C HIS A 77 6.34 12.27 1.36
N PRO A 78 5.43 13.26 1.48
CA PRO A 78 4.21 13.30 0.69
C PRO A 78 4.53 13.16 -0.82
N GLY A 79 3.69 12.44 -1.57
CA GLY A 79 3.91 12.22 -3.01
C GLY A 79 4.95 11.17 -3.38
N ILE A 80 5.66 10.58 -2.41
CA ILE A 80 6.79 9.65 -2.69
C ILE A 80 6.39 8.27 -3.22
N GLY A 81 5.10 7.99 -3.37
CA GLY A 81 4.61 6.72 -3.90
C GLY A 81 4.20 5.68 -2.84
N LYS A 82 3.99 6.07 -1.57
CA LYS A 82 3.46 5.15 -0.52
C LYS A 82 2.08 4.60 -0.87
N THR A 83 1.13 5.48 -1.22
CA THR A 83 -0.22 5.08 -1.65
C THR A 83 -0.18 4.24 -2.93
N VAL A 84 0.74 4.56 -3.85
CA VAL A 84 0.96 3.77 -5.07
C VAL A 84 1.44 2.36 -4.74
N TRP A 85 2.36 2.19 -3.78
CA TRP A 85 2.73 0.86 -3.28
C TRP A 85 1.55 0.15 -2.60
N PHE A 86 0.72 0.85 -1.81
CA PHE A 86 -0.50 0.26 -1.21
C PHE A 86 -1.43 -0.30 -2.28
N THR A 87 -1.70 0.47 -3.34
CA THR A 87 -2.53 0.03 -4.47
C THR A 87 -1.91 -1.17 -5.17
N TYR A 88 -0.61 -1.13 -5.47
CA TYR A 88 0.10 -2.27 -6.06
C TYR A 88 0.00 -3.53 -5.19
N CYS A 89 0.32 -3.42 -3.90
CA CYS A 89 0.26 -4.52 -2.94
C CYS A 89 -1.16 -5.09 -2.86
N LEU A 90 -2.16 -4.20 -2.81
CA LEU A 90 -3.55 -4.59 -2.76
C LEU A 90 -3.97 -5.37 -4.02
N LEU A 91 -3.71 -4.83 -5.22
CA LEU A 91 -4.03 -5.50 -6.49
C LEU A 91 -3.33 -6.85 -6.60
N TYR A 92 -2.06 -6.93 -6.21
CA TYR A 92 -1.29 -8.17 -6.21
C TYR A 92 -1.93 -9.24 -5.31
N ARG A 93 -2.29 -8.87 -4.07
CA ARG A 93 -2.92 -9.79 -3.12
C ARG A 93 -4.34 -10.18 -3.54
N MET A 94 -5.12 -9.22 -4.05
CA MET A 94 -6.45 -9.46 -4.62
C MET A 94 -6.43 -10.47 -5.76
N SER A 95 -5.46 -10.35 -6.68
CA SER A 95 -5.31 -11.27 -7.82
C SER A 95 -5.05 -12.73 -7.39
N ARG A 96 -4.63 -12.93 -6.13
CA ARG A 96 -4.33 -14.22 -5.50
C ARG A 96 -5.36 -14.65 -4.46
N GLY A 97 -6.43 -13.88 -4.27
CA GLY A 97 -7.44 -14.13 -3.23
C GLY A 97 -6.90 -14.00 -1.80
N GLN A 98 -5.76 -13.34 -1.60
CA GLN A 98 -5.13 -13.21 -0.28
C GLN A 98 -5.83 -12.15 0.58
N LYS A 99 -6.07 -12.49 1.85
CA LYS A 99 -6.78 -11.62 2.79
C LYS A 99 -6.00 -10.34 3.06
N THR A 100 -6.65 -9.21 2.82
CA THR A 100 -6.05 -7.89 3.02
C THR A 100 -7.07 -6.97 3.66
N ALA A 101 -6.79 -6.47 4.86
CA ALA A 101 -7.58 -5.43 5.47
C ALA A 101 -7.00 -4.06 5.08
N LEU A 102 -7.80 -3.22 4.43
CA LEU A 102 -7.45 -1.84 4.15
C LEU A 102 -8.12 -0.95 5.20
N LEU A 103 -7.30 -0.30 6.03
CA LEU A 103 -7.76 0.63 7.05
C LEU A 103 -7.46 2.06 6.60
N CYS A 104 -8.47 2.93 6.73
CA CYS A 104 -8.38 4.32 6.34
C CYS A 104 -8.91 5.21 7.45
N ASP A 105 -8.26 6.35 7.67
CA ASP A 105 -8.56 7.33 8.74
C ASP A 105 -10.03 7.80 8.77
N LYS A 106 -10.74 7.71 7.63
CA LYS A 106 -12.16 8.13 7.48
C LYS A 106 -13.18 7.02 7.76
N GLY A 107 -12.80 5.95 8.47
CA GLY A 107 -13.69 4.83 8.81
C GLY A 107 -14.16 3.98 7.64
N ARG A 108 -13.46 4.10 6.50
CA ARG A 108 -13.67 3.23 5.33
C ARG A 108 -12.74 2.02 5.45
N ASN A 109 -13.04 1.16 6.41
CA ASN A 109 -12.29 -0.06 6.64
C ASN A 109 -12.88 -1.16 5.77
N LEU A 110 -12.05 -1.87 5.01
CA LEU A 110 -12.46 -2.93 4.12
C LEU A 110 -11.67 -4.20 4.43
N LEU A 111 -12.33 -5.36 4.44
CA LEU A 111 -11.66 -6.64 4.29
C LEU A 111 -11.87 -7.13 2.87
N ILE A 112 -10.76 -7.51 2.23
CA ILE A 112 -10.73 -8.02 0.88
C ILE A 112 -10.16 -9.43 0.95
N SER A 113 -10.89 -10.41 0.42
CA SER A 113 -10.49 -11.83 0.38
C SER A 113 -10.95 -12.47 -0.93
N GLY A 114 -10.66 -13.76 -1.12
CA GLY A 114 -11.21 -14.52 -2.24
C GLY A 114 -12.74 -14.60 -2.26
N ASP A 115 -13.41 -14.40 -1.12
CA ASP A 115 -14.88 -14.50 -1.01
C ASP A 115 -15.60 -13.20 -1.31
N GLY A 116 -14.90 -12.07 -1.22
CA GLY A 116 -15.57 -10.79 -1.36
C GLY A 116 -14.75 -9.59 -0.92
N VAL A 117 -15.36 -8.42 -1.11
CA VAL A 117 -15.05 -7.22 -0.35
C VAL A 117 -16.16 -7.02 0.66
N ARG A 118 -15.82 -6.86 1.94
CA ARG A 118 -16.77 -6.54 3.01
C ARG A 118 -16.32 -5.33 3.80
N SER A 119 -17.26 -4.51 4.24
CA SER A 119 -16.96 -3.42 5.16
C SER A 119 -16.57 -3.98 6.53
N LEU A 120 -15.53 -3.42 7.12
CA LEU A 120 -15.17 -3.64 8.50
C LEU A 120 -15.71 -2.49 9.37
N PRO A 121 -15.98 -2.74 10.67
CA PRO A 121 -16.35 -1.69 11.60
C PRO A 121 -15.27 -0.61 11.71
N TYR A 122 -15.69 0.62 12.01
CA TYR A 122 -14.77 1.69 12.39
C TYR A 122 -14.33 1.57 13.85
N ASP A 123 -15.27 1.19 14.73
CA ASP A 123 -14.98 0.95 16.14
C ASP A 123 -13.86 -0.09 16.30
N ILE A 124 -12.84 0.25 17.09
CA ILE A 124 -11.64 -0.55 17.27
C ILE A 124 -11.98 -1.94 17.81
N THR A 125 -12.84 -2.04 18.81
CA THR A 125 -13.18 -3.31 19.45
C THR A 125 -13.96 -4.21 18.48
N ALA A 126 -14.91 -3.64 17.74
CA ALA A 126 -15.63 -4.36 16.71
C ALA A 126 -14.74 -4.78 15.53
N LEU A 127 -13.78 -3.93 15.12
CA LEU A 127 -12.78 -4.23 14.11
C LEU A 127 -11.91 -5.42 14.54
N GLN A 128 -11.42 -5.40 15.78
CA GLN A 128 -10.62 -6.50 16.34
C GLN A 128 -11.39 -7.81 16.35
N ASN A 129 -12.63 -7.80 16.84
CA ASN A 129 -13.49 -8.98 16.84
C ASN A 129 -13.75 -9.49 15.41
N ALA A 130 -13.94 -8.59 14.44
CA ALA A 130 -14.14 -8.95 13.04
C ALA A 130 -12.91 -9.63 12.42
N LEU A 131 -11.69 -9.20 12.80
CA LEU A 131 -10.43 -9.79 12.35
C LEU A 131 -10.06 -11.06 13.13
N LEU A 132 -10.45 -11.17 14.40
CA LEU A 132 -10.30 -12.37 15.23
C LEU A 132 -11.08 -13.57 14.70
N ASN A 133 -12.24 -13.30 14.10
CA ASN A 133 -13.09 -14.32 13.48
C ASN A 133 -12.56 -14.77 12.11
N GLU A 134 -11.52 -14.11 11.57
CA GLU A 134 -10.87 -14.54 10.35
C GLU A 134 -9.80 -15.58 10.64
N ASP A 135 -9.66 -16.58 9.77
CA ASP A 135 -8.48 -17.44 9.78
C ASP A 135 -7.22 -16.56 9.65
N ASN A 136 -6.25 -16.80 10.54
CA ASN A 136 -5.02 -16.02 10.71
C ASN A 136 -3.94 -16.35 9.67
N SER A 137 -4.22 -17.27 8.74
CA SER A 137 -3.27 -17.63 7.69
C SER A 137 -3.07 -16.46 6.70
N ASP A 138 -1.86 -15.88 6.72
CA ASP A 138 -1.36 -14.88 5.75
C ASP A 138 -2.16 -13.57 5.63
N GLY A 139 -2.84 -13.13 6.70
CA GLY A 139 -3.53 -11.84 6.70
C GLY A 139 -2.57 -10.64 6.73
N LEU A 140 -2.85 -9.61 5.92
CA LEU A 140 -2.09 -8.35 5.89
C LEU A 140 -3.02 -7.16 6.16
N ILE A 141 -2.58 -6.23 6.99
CA ILE A 141 -3.28 -4.96 7.23
C ILE A 141 -2.49 -3.83 6.58
N LEU A 142 -3.13 -3.12 5.66
CA LEU A 142 -2.63 -1.90 5.04
C LEU A 142 -3.35 -0.72 5.69
N TYR A 143 -2.62 0.07 6.49
CA TYR A 143 -3.18 1.24 7.17
C TYR A 143 -2.59 2.53 6.60
N ASP A 144 -3.40 3.28 5.84
CA ASP A 144 -3.00 4.58 5.28
C ASP A 144 -3.43 5.74 6.18
N VAL A 145 -2.45 6.36 6.84
CA VAL A 145 -2.67 7.48 7.76
C VAL A 145 -2.41 8.80 7.03
N THR A 146 -3.41 9.24 6.27
CA THR A 146 -3.42 10.50 5.52
C THR A 146 -3.91 11.68 6.37
N GLY A 147 -3.29 11.90 7.53
CA GLY A 147 -3.51 13.10 8.36
C GLY A 147 -3.90 12.84 9.82
N GLY A 148 -4.39 11.64 10.15
CA GLY A 148 -4.74 11.23 11.50
C GLY A 148 -3.58 10.68 12.34
N LYS A 149 -3.90 10.08 13.49
CA LYS A 149 -2.95 9.35 14.32
C LYS A 149 -3.20 7.86 14.17
N VAL A 150 -2.13 7.08 14.19
CA VAL A 150 -2.24 5.62 14.23
C VAL A 150 -2.81 5.22 15.57
N GLU A 151 -4.03 4.70 15.56
CA GLU A 151 -4.65 4.15 16.77
C GLU A 151 -3.93 2.86 17.18
N SER A 152 -3.55 2.80 18.46
CA SER A 152 -2.83 1.68 19.04
C SER A 152 -3.81 0.62 19.50
N SER A 153 -4.16 -0.30 18.62
CA SER A 153 -4.91 -1.50 18.95
C SER A 153 -4.27 -2.73 18.33
N VAL A 154 -4.41 -3.89 18.98
CA VAL A 154 -3.76 -5.14 18.59
C VAL A 154 -4.13 -5.50 17.16
N LEU A 155 -3.12 -5.54 16.31
CA LEU A 155 -3.20 -6.00 14.94
C LEU A 155 -2.53 -7.37 14.94
N MET A 156 -3.36 -8.43 14.99
CA MET A 156 -2.88 -9.81 15.04
C MET A 156 -2.18 -10.21 13.74
N TRP A 157 -2.59 -9.57 12.65
CA TRP A 157 -1.99 -9.68 11.34
C TRP A 157 -0.80 -8.74 11.22
N GLN A 158 0.12 -9.08 10.33
CA GLN A 158 1.18 -8.17 9.92
C GLN A 158 0.55 -6.85 9.45
N THR A 159 0.99 -5.74 10.04
CA THR A 159 0.48 -4.42 9.66
C THR A 159 1.57 -3.59 9.02
N VAL A 160 1.25 -3.00 7.88
CA VAL A 160 2.02 -1.92 7.27
C VAL A 160 1.26 -0.61 7.46
N VAL A 161 1.86 0.30 8.21
CA VAL A 161 1.33 1.65 8.43
C VAL A 161 2.10 2.63 7.55
N ALA A 162 1.42 3.24 6.58
CA ALA A 162 1.99 4.35 5.82
C ALA A 162 1.72 5.67 6.56
N SER A 163 2.79 6.44 6.81
CA SER A 163 2.70 7.73 7.48
C SER A 163 3.65 8.75 6.85
N PRO A 164 3.31 10.06 6.88
CA PRO A 164 4.29 11.13 6.73
C PRO A 164 5.42 10.98 7.78
N PRO A 165 6.60 11.58 7.56
CA PRO A 165 7.74 11.50 8.49
C PRO A 165 7.56 12.34 9.77
N ASN A 166 6.32 12.74 10.08
CA ASN A 166 5.99 13.47 11.29
C ASN A 166 5.68 12.50 12.42
N MET A 167 6.58 12.43 13.40
CA MET A 167 6.48 11.51 14.54
C MET A 167 5.18 11.63 15.33
N ASN A 168 4.53 12.79 15.34
CA ASN A 168 3.26 12.98 16.07
C ASN A 168 2.12 12.07 15.57
N HIS A 169 2.23 11.54 14.35
CA HIS A 169 1.23 10.64 13.76
C HIS A 169 1.36 9.20 14.26
N TYR A 170 2.57 8.75 14.61
CA TYR A 170 2.83 7.33 14.90
C TYR A 170 3.58 7.09 16.22
N LYS A 171 3.92 8.13 16.99
CA LYS A 171 4.71 7.99 18.25
C LYS A 171 4.10 7.01 19.24
N SER A 172 2.78 7.08 19.45
CA SER A 172 2.06 6.17 20.32
C SER A 172 2.19 4.74 19.81
N TRP A 173 1.89 4.51 18.54
CA TRP A 173 1.95 3.20 17.93
C TRP A 173 3.37 2.61 17.93
N GLN A 174 4.38 3.43 17.63
CA GLN A 174 5.78 3.03 17.67
C GLN A 174 6.21 2.57 19.07
N LYS A 175 5.77 3.29 20.12
CA LYS A 175 6.06 2.93 21.52
C LYS A 175 5.47 1.58 21.92
N HIS A 176 4.25 1.28 21.47
CA HIS A 176 3.55 0.06 21.87
C HIS A 176 3.96 -1.17 21.04
N TYR A 177 4.14 -1.01 19.73
CA TYR A 177 4.33 -2.13 18.82
C TYR A 177 5.76 -2.31 18.33
N GLN A 178 6.66 -1.36 18.61
CA GLN A 178 8.06 -1.40 18.16
C GLN A 178 8.20 -1.84 16.68
N PRO A 179 7.47 -1.19 15.75
CA PRO A 179 7.44 -1.59 14.36
C PRO A 179 8.81 -1.43 13.72
N LEU A 180 9.11 -2.30 12.75
CA LEU A 180 10.24 -2.10 11.87
C LEU A 180 10.00 -0.88 10.99
N THR A 181 10.98 0.02 10.89
CA THR A 181 10.83 1.23 10.09
C THR A 181 11.48 1.03 8.72
N TYR A 182 10.75 1.36 7.67
CA TYR A 182 11.25 1.44 6.31
C TYR A 182 10.99 2.86 5.78
N VAL A 183 12.04 3.50 5.24
CA VAL A 183 11.94 4.85 4.67
C VAL A 183 12.04 4.72 3.16
N MET A 184 10.97 5.07 2.45
CA MET A 184 10.89 4.94 0.99
C MET A 184 11.75 5.99 0.29
N SER A 185 12.56 5.54 -0.68
CA SER A 185 13.38 6.41 -1.52
C SER A 185 12.53 7.35 -2.38
N PRO A 186 13.02 8.57 -2.67
CA PRO A 186 12.35 9.48 -3.58
C PRO A 186 12.27 8.96 -5.00
N TRP A 187 11.35 9.53 -5.77
CA TRP A 187 11.25 9.25 -7.20
C TRP A 187 12.54 9.70 -7.90
N SER A 188 13.10 8.85 -8.76
CA SER A 188 14.15 9.27 -9.68
C SER A 188 13.56 10.16 -10.76
N TRP A 189 14.41 10.94 -11.45
CA TRP A 189 13.97 11.74 -12.59
C TRP A 189 13.33 10.91 -13.70
N SER A 190 13.87 9.73 -13.99
CA SER A 190 13.30 8.81 -14.98
C SER A 190 11.94 8.26 -14.54
N GLU A 191 11.76 7.94 -13.26
CA GLU A 191 10.44 7.53 -12.73
C GLU A 191 9.42 8.67 -12.81
N ILE A 192 9.83 9.92 -12.51
CA ILE A 192 8.95 11.10 -12.63
C ILE A 192 8.51 11.31 -14.07
N TRP A 193 9.44 11.24 -15.02
CA TRP A 193 9.15 11.43 -16.44
C TRP A 193 8.16 10.40 -16.97
N MET A 194 8.33 9.13 -16.57
CA MET A 194 7.53 8.01 -17.06
C MET A 194 6.16 7.86 -16.37
N ALA A 195 5.96 8.53 -15.24
CA ALA A 195 4.68 8.56 -14.52
C ALA A 195 3.75 9.71 -14.96
N ARG A 196 4.21 10.57 -15.88
CA ARG A 196 3.38 11.57 -16.57
C ARG A 196 2.51 10.91 -17.63
#